data_AF-A0A444QZX4-F1
#
_entry.id   AF-A0A444QZX4-F1
#
_cell.length_a   1.000
_cell.length_b   1.000
_cell.length_c   1.000
_cell.angle_alpha   90.00
_cell.angle_beta   90.00
_cell.angle_gamma   90.00
#
_symmetry.space_group_name_H-M   'P 1'
#
loop_
_entity.id
_entity.type
_entity.pdbx_description
1 polymer ?
#
loop_
_entity_poly.entity_id
_entity_poly.type
_entity_poly.pdbx_seq_one_letter_code
_entity_poly.pdbx_strand_id
1 'polypeptide(L)'
;MKVNKKKLAEIFNVDPRTIERWQSQGLPCVSGGSKGVESVFDTAMAIQWYAQREADIENEKLRKEVEDYRAASEADLQPGTIEYERHRLTRAQADAQELKNARDS
;
A
#
# COMPACT_ATOMS: atom_id res chain seq x y z
N MET A 1 -18.31 14.55 10.76
CA MET A 1 -19.74 14.63 10.34
C MET A 1 -20.24 13.20 10.25
N LYS A 2 -21.40 12.85 10.83
CA LYS A 2 -21.93 11.49 10.76
C LYS A 2 -22.93 11.35 9.62
N VAL A 3 -22.72 10.37 8.75
CA VAL A 3 -23.53 10.15 7.54
C VAL A 3 -23.91 8.67 7.41
N ASN A 4 -25.03 8.41 6.73
CA ASN A 4 -25.38 7.05 6.33
C ASN A 4 -24.64 6.64 5.05
N LYS A 5 -24.79 5.37 4.66
CA LYS A 5 -24.15 4.79 3.48
C LYS A 5 -24.45 5.56 2.19
N LYS A 6 -25.71 5.95 1.96
CA LYS A 6 -26.12 6.68 0.75
C LYS A 6 -25.44 8.04 0.67
N LYS A 7 -25.43 8.79 1.78
CA LYS A 7 -24.79 10.10 1.81
C LYS A 7 -23.27 10.02 1.70
N LEU A 8 -22.65 8.98 2.27
CA LEU A 8 -21.23 8.72 2.08
C LEU A 8 -20.91 8.43 0.60
N ALA A 9 -21.73 7.61 -0.06
CA ALA A 9 -21.59 7.31 -1.48
C ALA A 9 -21.69 8.57 -2.36
N GLU A 10 -22.63 9.47 -2.04
CA GLU A 10 -22.72 10.80 -2.69
C GLU A 10 -21.46 11.64 -2.49
N ILE A 11 -20.90 11.68 -1.27
CA ILE A 11 -19.69 12.46 -0.95
C ILE A 11 -18.49 11.99 -1.78
N PHE A 12 -18.32 10.67 -1.92
CA PHE A 12 -17.24 10.09 -2.73
C PHE A 12 -17.58 9.98 -4.21
N ASN A 13 -18.80 10.36 -4.63
CA ASN A 13 -19.31 10.19 -5.99
C ASN A 13 -19.15 8.75 -6.51
N VAL A 14 -19.55 7.77 -5.70
CA VAL A 14 -19.49 6.33 -6.01
C VAL A 14 -20.83 5.65 -5.82
N ASP A 15 -20.97 4.44 -6.38
CA ASP A 15 -22.13 3.58 -6.09
C ASP A 15 -22.15 3.14 -4.61
N PRO A 16 -23.33 3.06 -3.94
CA PRO A 16 -23.43 2.58 -2.57
C PRO A 16 -22.85 1.18 -2.32
N ARG A 17 -22.76 0.31 -3.33
CA ARG A 17 -22.07 -1.00 -3.24
C ARG A 17 -20.56 -0.86 -3.11
N THR A 18 -19.98 0.23 -3.62
CA THR A 18 -18.56 0.54 -3.40
C THR A 18 -18.31 0.78 -1.92
N ILE A 19 -19.22 1.47 -1.22
CA ILE A 19 -19.12 1.65 0.22
C ILE A 19 -19.23 0.32 0.97
N GLU A 20 -20.12 -0.59 0.55
CA GLU A 20 -20.20 -1.95 1.13
C GLU A 20 -18.88 -2.72 0.95
N ARG A 21 -18.29 -2.65 -0.25
CA ARG A 21 -16.99 -3.26 -0.52
C ARG A 21 -15.89 -2.66 0.36
N TRP A 22 -15.89 -1.34 0.53
CA TRP A 22 -14.93 -0.66 1.41
C TRP A 22 -15.10 -1.08 2.87
N GLN A 23 -16.33 -1.31 3.35
CA GLN A 23 -16.55 -1.88 4.68
C GLN A 23 -15.89 -3.25 4.85
N SER A 24 -16.04 -4.14 3.85
CA SER A 24 -15.35 -5.44 3.84
C SER A 24 -13.82 -5.33 3.75
N GLN A 25 -13.30 -4.18 3.31
CA GLN A 25 -11.87 -3.85 3.27
C GLN A 25 -11.37 -3.12 4.53
N GLY A 26 -12.24 -2.92 5.53
CA GLY A 26 -11.88 -2.28 6.79
C GLY A 26 -12.21 -0.79 6.90
N LEU A 27 -13.07 -0.24 6.05
CA LEU A 27 -13.59 1.12 6.20
C LEU A 27 -14.26 1.28 7.59
N PRO A 28 -13.80 2.22 8.43
CA PRO A 28 -14.36 2.42 9.76
C PRO A 28 -15.83 2.84 9.70
N CYS A 29 -16.68 2.17 10.47
CA CYS A 29 -18.05 2.57 10.73
C CYS A 29 -18.25 2.83 12.23
N VAL A 30 -19.03 3.85 12.54
CA VAL A 30 -19.42 4.22 13.92
C VAL A 30 -20.48 3.25 14.45
N SER A 31 -21.36 2.77 13.55
CA SER A 31 -22.23 1.63 13.82
C SER A 31 -22.26 0.70 12.61
N GLY A 32 -21.88 -0.56 12.82
CA GLY A 32 -21.99 -1.64 11.84
C GLY A 32 -23.45 -2.09 11.77
N GLY A 33 -24.27 -1.33 11.03
CA GLY A 33 -25.70 -1.54 10.91
C GLY A 33 -26.14 -3.02 10.87
N SER A 34 -27.18 -3.35 11.64
CA SER A 34 -27.77 -4.69 11.72
C SER A 34 -29.05 -4.79 10.84
N LYS A 35 -29.74 -5.93 10.84
CA LYS A 35 -30.98 -6.10 10.08
C LYS A 35 -32.01 -5.02 10.49
N GLY A 36 -32.24 -4.06 9.59
CA GLY A 36 -33.15 -2.92 9.81
C GLY A 36 -32.50 -1.65 10.38
N VAL A 37 -31.19 -1.63 10.62
CA VAL A 37 -30.44 -0.46 11.13
C VAL A 37 -29.40 -0.04 10.10
N GLU A 38 -29.45 1.22 9.63
CA GLU A 38 -28.44 1.74 8.70
C GLU A 38 -27.07 1.89 9.36
N SER A 39 -26.01 1.59 8.63
CA SER A 39 -24.65 1.86 9.08
C SER A 39 -24.37 3.36 9.10
N VAL A 40 -23.73 3.83 10.17
CA VAL A 40 -23.32 5.23 10.34
C VAL A 40 -21.80 5.33 10.21
N PHE A 41 -21.34 6.32 9.47
CA PHE A 41 -19.93 6.58 9.20
C PHE A 41 -19.55 7.98 9.67
N ASP A 42 -18.36 8.13 10.23
CA ASP A 42 -17.75 9.45 10.37
C ASP A 42 -17.02 9.79 9.06
N THR A 43 -17.45 10.86 8.38
CA THR A 43 -16.85 11.32 7.13
C THR A 43 -15.35 11.58 7.27
N ALA A 44 -14.86 12.07 8.41
CA ALA A 44 -13.44 12.35 8.59
C ALA A 44 -12.62 11.05 8.60
N MET A 45 -13.09 10.04 9.33
CA MET A 45 -12.43 8.72 9.36
C MET A 45 -12.51 8.02 8.01
N ALA A 46 -13.63 8.14 7.30
CA ALA A 46 -13.79 7.56 5.97
C ALA A 46 -12.82 8.18 4.95
N ILE A 47 -12.65 9.52 4.97
CA ILE A 47 -11.68 10.21 4.11
C ILE A 47 -10.25 9.81 4.44
N GLN A 48 -9.90 9.75 5.72
CA GLN A 48 -8.56 9.33 6.15
C GLN A 48 -8.24 7.90 5.70
N TRP A 49 -9.17 6.97 5.93
CA TRP A 49 -9.03 5.59 5.49
C TRP A 49 -8.89 5.49 3.97
N TYR A 50 -9.71 6.24 3.22
CA TYR A 50 -9.65 6.26 1.77
C TYR A 50 -8.29 6.79 1.27
N ALA A 51 -7.84 7.93 1.81
CA ALA A 51 -6.54 8.52 1.45
C ALA A 51 -5.38 7.57 1.73
N GLN A 52 -5.38 6.90 2.89
CA GLN A 52 -4.37 5.91 3.23
C GLN A 52 -4.40 4.73 2.27
N ARG A 53 -5.59 4.16 2.00
CA ARG A 53 -5.75 3.04 1.08
C ARG A 53 -5.25 3.38 -0.32
N GLU A 54 -5.54 4.57 -0.84
CA GLU A 54 -5.05 4.99 -2.16
C GLU A 54 -3.53 5.18 -2.16
N ALA A 55 -2.96 5.75 -1.08
CA ALA A 55 -1.51 5.86 -0.91
C ALA A 55 -0.83 4.48 -0.85
N ASP A 56 -1.42 3.50 -0.17
CA ASP A 56 -0.89 2.14 -0.08
C ASP A 56 -0.91 1.45 -1.45
N ILE A 57 -2.00 1.60 -2.20
CA ILE A 57 -2.12 1.07 -3.57
C ILE A 57 -1.07 1.68 -4.48
N GLU A 58 -0.88 3.00 -4.41
CA GLU A 58 0.11 3.68 -5.26
C GLU A 58 1.54 3.33 -4.86
N ASN A 59 1.84 3.26 -3.56
CA ASN A 59 3.13 2.81 -3.06
C ASN A 59 3.46 1.39 -3.51
N GLU A 60 2.48 0.48 -3.54
CA GLU A 60 2.69 -0.88 -4.01
C GLU A 60 3.04 -0.92 -5.51
N LYS A 61 2.36 -0.10 -6.34
CA LYS A 61 2.73 0.03 -7.75
C LYS A 61 4.14 0.57 -7.92
N LEU A 62 4.49 1.63 -7.19
CA LEU A 62 5.81 2.24 -7.28
C LEU A 62 6.91 1.30 -6.80
N ARG A 63 6.66 0.50 -5.75
CA ARG A 63 7.61 -0.54 -5.30
C ARG A 63 7.88 -1.55 -6.39
N LYS A 64 6.82 -2.04 -7.05
CA LYS A 64 6.94 -2.96 -8.17
C LYS A 64 7.70 -2.33 -9.34
N GLU A 65 7.39 -1.09 -9.69
CA GLU A 65 8.06 -0.40 -10.80
C GLU A 65 9.57 -0.20 -10.50
N VAL A 66 9.93 0.16 -9.27
CA VAL A 66 11.32 0.27 -8.84
C VAL A 66 12.03 -1.08 -8.88
N GLU A 67 11.36 -2.17 -8.49
CA GLU A 67 11.90 -3.52 -8.59
C GLU A 67 12.14 -3.93 -10.05
N ASP A 68 11.18 -3.66 -10.94
CA ASP A 68 11.31 -3.93 -12.37
C ASP A 68 12.49 -3.15 -12.99
N TYR A 69 12.66 -1.85 -12.65
CA TYR A 69 13.82 -1.07 -13.10
C TYR A 69 15.14 -1.59 -12.55
N ARG A 70 15.18 -2.02 -11.28
CA ARG A 70 16.40 -2.64 -10.71
C ARG A 70 16.73 -3.94 -11.42
N ALA A 71 15.75 -4.81 -11.65
CA ALA A 71 15.94 -6.08 -12.34
C ALA A 71 16.44 -5.87 -13.78
N ALA A 72 15.87 -4.90 -14.51
CA ALA A 72 16.34 -4.53 -15.85
C ALA A 72 17.78 -4.01 -15.83
N SER A 73 18.09 -3.08 -14.93
CA SER A 73 19.44 -2.54 -14.77
C SER A 73 20.46 -3.62 -14.42
N GLU A 74 20.09 -4.61 -13.63
CA GLU A 74 20.97 -5.72 -13.26
C GLU A 74 21.16 -6.73 -14.38
N ALA A 75 20.11 -6.98 -15.17
CA ALA A 75 20.19 -7.86 -16.33
C ALA A 75 21.13 -7.32 -17.41
N ASP A 76 21.21 -5.99 -17.55
CA ASP A 76 22.10 -5.32 -18.50
C ASP A 76 23.58 -5.35 -18.07
N LEU A 77 23.89 -5.65 -16.79
CA LEU A 77 25.26 -5.71 -16.30
C LEU A 77 26.03 -6.89 -16.91
N GLN A 78 27.05 -6.59 -17.70
CA GLN A 78 27.90 -7.59 -18.33
C GLN A 78 29.01 -8.06 -17.38
N PRO A 79 29.15 -9.39 -17.13
CA PRO A 79 30.25 -9.93 -16.34
C PRO A 79 31.62 -9.51 -16.87
N GLY A 80 32.55 -9.19 -15.97
CA GLY A 80 33.90 -8.75 -16.31
C GLY A 80 34.03 -7.25 -16.58
N THR A 81 32.93 -6.49 -16.58
CA THR A 81 32.98 -5.02 -16.57
C THR A 81 33.26 -4.49 -15.16
N ILE A 82 33.85 -3.29 -15.08
CA ILE A 82 34.08 -2.60 -13.80
C ILE A 82 32.76 -2.36 -13.05
N GLU A 83 31.68 -2.06 -13.79
CA GLU A 83 30.36 -1.79 -13.23
C GLU A 83 29.74 -3.04 -12.59
N TYR A 84 29.78 -4.18 -13.30
CA TYR A 84 29.34 -5.46 -12.74
C TYR A 84 30.11 -5.83 -11.46
N GLU A 85 31.43 -5.65 -11.46
CA GLU A 85 32.26 -5.98 -10.30
C GLU A 85 31.96 -5.09 -9.10
N ARG A 86 31.74 -3.78 -9.32
CA ARG A 86 31.31 -2.84 -8.27
C ARG A 86 29.94 -3.23 -7.70
N HIS A 87 28.99 -3.56 -8.56
CA HIS A 87 27.65 -3.99 -8.14
C HIS A 87 27.72 -5.25 -7.28
N ARG A 88 28.47 -6.27 -7.74
CA ARG A 88 28.67 -7.53 -7.02
C ARG A 88 29.31 -7.32 -5.64
N LEU A 89 30.37 -6.51 -5.56
CA LEU A 89 31.05 -6.23 -4.30
C LEU A 89 30.17 -5.44 -3.33
N THR A 90 29.41 -4.47 -3.84
CA THR A 90 28.48 -3.68 -3.03
C THR A 90 27.39 -4.57 -2.44
N ARG A 91 26.82 -5.49 -3.25
CA ARG A 91 25.84 -6.47 -2.76
C ARG A 91 26.43 -7.39 -1.70
N ALA A 92 27.61 -7.96 -1.93
CA ALA A 92 28.26 -8.85 -0.97
C ALA A 92 28.57 -8.14 0.37
N GLN A 93 28.92 -6.85 0.33
CA GLN A 93 29.13 -6.04 1.53
C GLN A 93 27.81 -5.79 2.29
N ALA A 94 26.71 -5.52 1.56
CA ALA A 94 25.40 -5.36 2.17
C ALA A 94 24.94 -6.65 2.88
N ASP A 95 25.02 -7.79 2.20
CA ASP A 95 24.65 -9.10 2.76
C ASP A 95 25.46 -9.43 4.03
N ALA A 96 26.77 -9.15 4.01
CA ALA A 96 27.64 -9.35 5.16
C ALA A 96 27.25 -8.45 6.35
N GLN A 97 26.83 -7.21 6.08
CA GLN A 97 26.37 -6.29 7.11
C GLN A 97 25.01 -6.69 7.69
N GLU A 98 24.09 -7.19 6.87
CA GLU A 98 22.80 -7.73 7.33
C GLU A 98 23.00 -8.94 8.25
N LEU A 99 23.89 -9.87 7.87
CA LEU A 99 24.25 -11.02 8.72
C LEU A 99 24.86 -10.60 10.05
N LYS A 100 25.71 -9.56 10.04
CA LYS A 100 26.28 -9.01 11.27
C LYS A 100 25.20 -8.40 12.15
N ASN A 101 24.31 -7.59 11.59
CA ASN A 101 23.21 -6.96 12.34
C ASN A 101 22.27 -8.02 12.95
N ALA A 102 21.95 -9.07 12.20
CA ALA A 102 21.09 -10.17 12.67
C ALA A 102 21.74 -10.99 13.80
N ARG A 103 23.08 -11.12 13.81
CA ARG A 103 23.81 -11.79 14.89
C ARG A 103 23.87 -10.94 16.17
N ASP A 104 23.95 -9.62 16.00
CA ASP A 104 24.16 -8.68 17.09
C ASP A 104 22.81 -8.14 17.68
N SER A 105 21.65 -8.59 17.15
CA SER A 105 20.29 -8.28 17.63
C SER A 105 19.70 -9.42 18.46
#